data_AF-A0A496VUD5-F1
#
_entry.id   AF-A0A496VUD5-F1
#
_cell.length_a   1.000
_cell.length_b   1.000
_cell.length_c   1.000
_cell.angle_alpha   90.00
_cell.angle_beta   90.00
_cell.angle_gamma   90.00
#
_symmetry.space_group_name_H-M   'P 1'
#
loop_
_entity.id
_entity.type
_entity.pdbx_description
1 polymer ?
#
loop_
_entity_poly.entity_id
_entity_poly.type
_entity_poly.pdbx_seq_one_letter_code
_entity_poly.pdbx_strand_id
1 'polypeptide(L)'
;VDSDYDYLLEGYTDVSKIVNDNPYVFQTYTYSIENFKCYAESLHGVVVKATLQDEQLFDYVGFLKSYSSIIYDLFIYSLHHEKEQSKSFTMADFSNTIKLLEQVDVSSSKQLKKLKESVEKKIATLDQISDKQISQFKEALQSLGVTPENTYLFIKGHTLYENVVCMFLKPIERYLRSKQFKQISELKKDDEEATDRRNQYKKSLIDIEFVLRHNTNYYDCFLMKKILSDIENYKTMNFSRSVGETS
;
A
#
# COMPACT_ATOMS: atom_id res chain seq x y z
N VAL A 1 12.08 5.93 -9.72
CA VAL A 1 11.87 7.12 -8.87
C VAL A 1 10.49 6.98 -8.25
N ASP A 2 10.32 7.34 -6.97
CA ASP A 2 8.99 7.35 -6.35
C ASP A 2 8.11 8.41 -7.03
N SER A 3 6.84 8.10 -7.26
CA SER A 3 5.95 9.01 -8.01
C SER A 3 5.32 10.10 -7.15
N ASP A 4 5.27 9.94 -5.82
CA ASP A 4 4.53 10.80 -4.90
C ASP A 4 3.14 11.16 -5.47
N TYR A 5 2.78 12.44 -5.56
CA TYR A 5 1.61 12.92 -6.30
C TYR A 5 1.93 13.36 -7.74
N ASP A 6 3.19 13.43 -8.15
CA ASP A 6 3.61 13.96 -9.46
C ASP A 6 3.04 13.16 -10.62
N TYR A 7 2.94 11.83 -10.49
CA TYR A 7 2.32 11.00 -11.52
C TYR A 7 0.82 11.28 -11.67
N LEU A 8 0.12 11.57 -10.57
CA LEU A 8 -1.33 11.82 -10.58
C LEU A 8 -1.70 13.25 -10.93
N LEU A 9 -0.78 14.18 -10.71
CA LEU A 9 -0.89 15.58 -11.08
C LEU A 9 -0.07 15.88 -12.35
N GLU A 10 -0.15 14.99 -13.34
CA GLU A 10 0.53 15.14 -14.62
C GLU A 10 0.26 16.50 -15.26
N GLY A 11 1.34 17.23 -15.58
CA GLY A 11 1.28 18.50 -16.30
C GLY A 11 0.99 19.73 -15.45
N TYR A 12 0.87 19.61 -14.11
CA TYR A 12 0.69 20.76 -13.22
C TYR A 12 2.01 21.43 -12.80
N THR A 13 3.13 20.71 -12.85
CA THR A 13 4.47 21.28 -12.67
C THR A 13 5.35 20.96 -13.87
N ASP A 14 6.23 21.89 -14.24
CA ASP A 14 7.22 21.68 -15.30
C ASP A 14 8.10 20.44 -15.01
N VAL A 15 8.37 20.19 -13.73
CA VAL A 15 9.12 19.01 -13.26
C VAL A 15 8.34 17.71 -13.52
N SER A 16 7.05 17.65 -13.17
CA SER A 16 6.22 16.45 -13.42
C SER A 16 6.18 16.12 -14.92
N LYS A 17 6.07 17.16 -15.77
CA LYS A 17 6.05 16.99 -17.22
C LYS A 17 7.37 16.43 -17.74
N ILE A 18 8.49 17.00 -17.29
CA ILE A 18 9.82 16.50 -17.65
C ILE A 18 9.99 15.04 -17.20
N VAL A 19 9.55 14.69 -15.99
CA VAL A 19 9.71 13.34 -15.44
C VAL A 19 8.81 12.32 -16.15
N ASN A 20 7.56 12.68 -16.44
CA ASN A 20 6.59 11.81 -17.11
C ASN A 20 6.92 11.58 -18.59
N ASP A 21 7.44 12.61 -19.28
CA ASP A 21 7.80 12.53 -20.71
C ASP A 21 9.21 11.95 -20.95
N ASN A 22 10.01 11.73 -19.91
CA ASN A 22 11.40 11.29 -20.06
C ASN A 22 11.51 9.75 -20.20
N PRO A 23 11.92 9.24 -21.37
CA PRO A 23 12.00 7.80 -21.63
C PRO A 23 13.09 7.08 -20.82
N TYR A 24 13.95 7.81 -20.13
CA TYR A 24 15.02 7.28 -19.28
C TYR A 24 14.63 7.22 -17.79
N VAL A 25 13.44 7.68 -17.41
CA VAL A 25 12.97 7.68 -16.03
C VAL A 25 11.83 6.68 -15.85
N PHE A 26 12.09 5.64 -15.05
CA PHE A 26 11.05 4.70 -14.64
C PHE A 26 10.52 5.10 -13.26
N GLN A 27 9.21 5.27 -13.19
CA GLN A 27 8.51 5.64 -11.98
C GLN A 27 7.89 4.42 -11.31
N THR A 28 7.63 4.52 -10.00
CA THR A 28 6.90 3.47 -9.28
C THR A 28 5.42 3.44 -9.67
N TYR A 29 4.85 4.57 -10.11
CA TYR A 29 3.42 4.81 -10.36
C TYR A 29 2.51 4.66 -9.13
N THR A 30 2.90 3.81 -8.17
CA THR A 30 2.50 3.95 -6.77
C THR A 30 3.13 5.20 -6.18
N TYR A 31 2.59 5.68 -5.07
CA TYR A 31 3.17 6.82 -4.34
C TYR A 31 4.67 6.61 -4.05
N SER A 32 5.04 5.46 -3.48
CA SER A 32 6.43 5.06 -3.30
C SER A 32 6.60 3.54 -3.33
N ILE A 33 7.84 3.05 -3.23
CA ILE A 33 8.16 1.62 -3.14
C ILE A 33 7.50 0.91 -1.94
N GLU A 34 7.25 1.62 -0.83
CA GLU A 34 6.54 1.06 0.34
C GLU A 34 5.12 0.59 -0.03
N ASN A 35 4.46 1.26 -0.96
CA ASN A 35 3.13 0.84 -1.42
C ASN A 35 3.18 -0.52 -2.12
N PHE A 36 4.20 -0.78 -2.93
CA PHE A 36 4.41 -2.11 -3.51
C PHE A 36 4.68 -3.17 -2.44
N LYS A 37 5.52 -2.85 -1.45
CA LYS A 37 5.76 -3.78 -0.31
C LYS A 37 4.48 -4.10 0.45
N CYS A 38 3.51 -3.19 0.44
CA CYS A 38 2.20 -3.32 1.05
C CYS A 38 1.11 -3.89 0.13
N TYR A 39 1.46 -4.42 -1.05
CA TYR A 39 0.51 -4.96 -2.02
C TYR A 39 -0.35 -6.07 -1.42
N ALA A 40 -1.67 -5.89 -1.44
CA ALA A 40 -2.60 -6.65 -0.59
C ALA A 40 -2.51 -8.17 -0.77
N GLU A 41 -2.42 -8.63 -2.01
CA GLU A 41 -2.37 -10.03 -2.43
C GLU A 41 -1.11 -10.74 -1.93
N SER A 42 -0.06 -9.97 -1.63
CA SER A 42 1.23 -10.49 -1.14
C SER A 42 1.31 -10.65 0.38
N LEU A 43 0.40 -10.01 1.12
CA LEU A 43 0.52 -9.85 2.57
C LEU A 43 0.35 -11.16 3.34
N HIS A 44 -0.41 -12.11 2.80
CA HIS A 44 -0.48 -13.46 3.38
C HIS A 44 0.91 -14.11 3.40
N GLY A 45 1.64 -14.05 2.28
CA GLY A 45 3.00 -14.58 2.19
C GLY A 45 3.99 -13.94 3.16
N VAL A 46 3.80 -12.65 3.48
CA VAL A 46 4.57 -11.95 4.51
C VAL A 46 4.34 -12.59 5.89
N VAL A 47 3.09 -12.85 6.26
CA VAL A 47 2.74 -13.50 7.53
C VAL A 47 3.27 -14.93 7.59
N VAL A 48 3.10 -15.71 6.52
CA VAL A 48 3.62 -17.08 6.41
C VAL A 48 5.13 -17.09 6.62
N LYS A 49 5.87 -16.20 5.95
CA LYS A 49 7.33 -16.14 6.09
C LYS A 49 7.80 -15.67 7.46
N ALA A 50 7.04 -14.81 8.13
CA ALA A 50 7.37 -14.31 9.48
C ALA A 50 7.05 -15.32 10.61
N THR A 51 6.06 -16.18 10.39
CA THR A 51 5.50 -17.07 11.43
C THR A 51 5.69 -18.56 11.16
N LEU A 52 6.01 -18.94 9.91
CA LEU A 52 5.97 -20.33 9.42
C LEU A 52 4.59 -20.98 9.57
N GLN A 53 3.52 -20.18 9.65
CA GLN A 53 2.13 -20.63 9.75
C GLN A 53 1.35 -20.22 8.50
N ASP A 54 0.78 -21.20 7.81
CA ASP A 54 -0.06 -21.00 6.62
C ASP A 54 -1.54 -21.15 6.98
N GLU A 55 -2.01 -20.21 7.80
CA GLU A 55 -3.42 -20.14 8.20
C GLU A 55 -3.99 -18.80 7.76
N GLN A 56 -5.04 -18.84 6.93
CA GLN A 56 -5.70 -17.65 6.42
C GLN A 56 -6.75 -17.15 7.42
N LEU A 57 -6.30 -16.31 8.37
CA LEU A 57 -7.14 -15.73 9.41
C LEU A 57 -7.84 -14.42 9.00
N PHE A 58 -7.34 -13.77 7.95
CA PHE A 58 -7.71 -12.39 7.62
C PHE A 58 -7.79 -12.19 6.11
N ASP A 59 -8.81 -11.45 5.66
CA ASP A 59 -8.96 -11.04 4.26
C ASP A 59 -8.22 -9.72 4.01
N TYR A 60 -6.92 -9.82 3.70
CA TYR A 60 -6.06 -8.67 3.43
C TYR A 60 -6.57 -7.82 2.25
N VAL A 61 -7.03 -8.49 1.19
CA VAL A 61 -7.49 -7.84 -0.04
C VAL A 61 -8.79 -7.10 0.22
N GLY A 62 -9.80 -7.76 0.78
CA GLY A 62 -11.07 -7.13 1.12
C GLY A 62 -10.92 -5.98 2.11
N PHE A 63 -10.02 -6.10 3.09
CA PHE A 63 -9.73 -5.03 4.02
C PHE A 63 -9.13 -3.80 3.33
N LEU A 64 -8.09 -3.97 2.51
CA LEU A 64 -7.44 -2.84 1.82
C LEU A 64 -8.31 -2.22 0.73
N LYS A 65 -9.20 -2.99 0.07
CA LYS A 65 -10.23 -2.43 -0.81
C LYS A 65 -11.23 -1.56 -0.06
N SER A 66 -11.71 -2.03 1.09
CA SER A 66 -12.64 -1.29 1.93
C SER A 66 -11.99 -0.02 2.49
N TYR A 67 -10.74 -0.13 2.97
CA TYR A 67 -9.93 1.01 3.40
C TYR A 67 -9.78 2.05 2.28
N SER A 68 -9.39 1.60 1.08
CA SER A 68 -9.21 2.47 -0.08
C SER A 68 -10.49 3.22 -0.46
N SER A 69 -11.63 2.52 -0.41
CA SER A 69 -12.92 3.09 -0.77
C SER A 69 -13.35 4.16 0.23
N ILE A 70 -13.07 3.94 1.52
CA ILE A 70 -13.37 4.91 2.59
C ILE A 70 -12.57 6.20 2.41
N ILE A 71 -11.29 6.12 2.03
CA ILE A 71 -10.43 7.29 1.93
C ILE A 71 -10.50 7.99 0.57
N TYR A 72 -11.15 7.39 -0.43
CA TYR A 72 -11.07 7.83 -1.83
C TYR A 72 -11.56 9.26 -2.06
N ASP A 73 -12.71 9.64 -1.50
CA ASP A 73 -13.20 11.00 -1.70
C ASP A 73 -12.28 12.02 -1.01
N LEU A 74 -11.80 11.75 0.21
CA LEU A 74 -10.83 12.62 0.88
C LEU A 74 -9.48 12.69 0.15
N PHE A 75 -9.09 11.61 -0.53
CA PHE A 75 -7.90 11.59 -1.40
C PHE A 75 -8.05 12.56 -2.58
N ILE A 76 -9.25 12.65 -3.18
CA ILE A 76 -9.55 13.66 -4.22
C ILE A 76 -9.42 15.07 -3.65
N TYR A 77 -9.91 15.33 -2.43
CA TYR A 77 -9.68 16.62 -1.76
C TYR A 77 -8.18 16.88 -1.59
N SER A 78 -7.40 15.88 -1.17
CA SER A 78 -5.94 16.04 -1.01
C SER A 78 -5.27 16.44 -2.33
N LEU A 79 -5.61 15.78 -3.44
CA LEU A 79 -5.06 16.10 -4.76
C LEU A 79 -5.50 17.47 -5.27
N HIS A 80 -6.78 17.83 -5.05
CA HIS A 80 -7.29 19.14 -5.41
C HIS A 80 -6.55 20.25 -4.67
N HIS A 81 -6.38 20.14 -3.36
CA HIS A 81 -5.66 21.15 -2.59
C HIS A 81 -4.18 21.24 -2.93
N GLU A 82 -3.52 20.09 -3.20
CA GLU A 82 -2.14 20.09 -3.67
C GLU A 82 -2.01 20.82 -5.01
N LYS A 83 -2.90 20.51 -5.96
CA LYS A 83 -2.96 21.17 -7.27
C LYS A 83 -3.15 22.69 -7.17
N GLU A 84 -4.04 23.14 -6.29
CA GLU A 84 -4.32 24.56 -6.06
C GLU A 84 -3.25 25.24 -5.18
N GLN A 85 -2.22 24.51 -4.74
CA GLN A 85 -1.19 24.97 -3.80
C GLN A 85 -1.79 25.56 -2.51
N SER A 86 -2.94 25.02 -2.11
CA SER A 86 -3.72 25.50 -0.99
C SER A 86 -3.21 24.93 0.33
N LYS A 87 -3.06 25.80 1.34
CA LYS A 87 -2.61 25.40 2.68
C LYS A 87 -3.76 25.00 3.63
N SER A 88 -5.02 25.07 3.19
CA SER A 88 -6.16 24.75 4.05
C SER A 88 -6.34 23.24 4.31
N PHE A 89 -5.80 22.40 3.43
CA PHE A 89 -5.73 20.96 3.63
C PHE A 89 -4.46 20.39 2.98
N THR A 90 -3.50 19.99 3.80
CA THR A 90 -2.21 19.51 3.33
C THR A 90 -2.16 17.99 3.20
N MET A 91 -1.19 17.47 2.47
CA MET A 91 -0.90 16.03 2.44
C MET A 91 -0.61 15.46 3.85
N ALA A 92 -0.07 16.27 4.77
CA ALA A 92 0.13 15.87 6.15
C ALA A 92 -1.21 15.71 6.90
N ASP A 93 -2.16 16.62 6.68
CA ASP A 93 -3.52 16.53 7.26
C ASP A 93 -4.26 15.30 6.74
N PHE A 94 -4.16 15.04 5.42
CA PHE A 94 -4.67 13.82 4.80
C PHE A 94 -4.07 12.58 5.44
N SER A 95 -2.73 12.49 5.46
CA SER A 95 -1.99 11.36 6.03
C SER A 95 -2.34 11.12 7.51
N ASN A 96 -2.62 12.17 8.28
CA ASN A 96 -3.03 12.05 9.67
C ASN A 96 -4.47 11.54 9.85
N THR A 97 -5.37 11.90 8.94
CA THR A 97 -6.79 11.52 9.00
C THR A 97 -7.01 10.05 8.63
N ILE A 98 -6.20 9.51 7.71
CA ILE A 98 -6.39 8.15 7.17
C ILE A 98 -5.74 7.03 8.00
N LYS A 99 -5.17 7.35 9.17
CA LYS A 99 -4.49 6.37 10.05
C LYS A 99 -5.51 5.49 10.76
N LEU A 100 -5.17 4.21 10.94
CA LEU A 100 -5.86 3.37 11.91
C LEU A 100 -5.30 3.67 13.30
N LEU A 101 -6.14 4.17 14.20
CA LEU A 101 -5.72 4.60 15.54
C LEU A 101 -5.53 3.44 16.53
N GLU A 102 -6.07 2.28 16.21
CA GLU A 102 -6.05 1.07 17.05
C GLU A 102 -5.68 -0.12 16.18
N GLN A 103 -5.03 -1.13 16.79
CA GLN A 103 -4.75 -2.39 16.10
C GLN A 103 -6.05 -3.03 15.63
N VAL A 104 -6.00 -3.62 14.44
CA VAL A 104 -7.16 -4.27 13.83
C VAL A 104 -7.47 -5.53 14.60
N ASP A 105 -8.73 -5.64 15.00
CA ASP A 105 -9.29 -6.87 15.49
C ASP A 105 -9.76 -7.67 14.27
N VAL A 106 -9.12 -8.82 14.05
CA VAL A 106 -9.41 -9.73 12.93
C VAL A 106 -10.88 -10.14 12.89
N SER A 107 -11.58 -10.10 14.03
CA SER A 107 -12.99 -10.49 14.15
C SER A 107 -13.97 -9.33 13.95
N SER A 108 -13.50 -8.10 13.72
CA SER A 108 -14.33 -6.90 13.79
C SER A 108 -14.01 -5.87 12.70
N SER A 109 -15.05 -5.21 12.18
CA SER A 109 -14.92 -4.11 11.23
C SER A 109 -14.85 -2.72 11.92
N LYS A 110 -14.64 -2.68 13.24
CA LYS A 110 -14.75 -1.45 14.06
C LYS A 110 -13.79 -0.35 13.62
N GLN A 111 -12.57 -0.72 13.25
CA GLN A 111 -11.51 0.20 12.87
C GLN A 111 -11.85 0.92 11.56
N LEU A 112 -12.41 0.21 10.58
CA LEU A 112 -12.87 0.80 9.33
C LEU A 112 -14.08 1.72 9.54
N LYS A 113 -14.99 1.39 10.48
CA LYS A 113 -16.10 2.28 10.85
C LYS A 113 -15.60 3.60 11.46
N LYS A 114 -14.67 3.52 12.41
CA LYS A 114 -14.03 4.71 13.01
C LYS A 114 -13.29 5.55 11.97
N LEU A 115 -12.56 4.91 11.06
CA LEU A 115 -11.90 5.58 9.95
C LEU A 115 -12.91 6.33 9.08
N LYS A 116 -14.01 5.66 8.69
CA LYS A 116 -15.07 6.25 7.89
C LYS A 116 -15.66 7.50 8.57
N GLU A 117 -16.01 7.39 9.86
CA GLU A 117 -16.49 8.55 10.62
C GLU A 117 -15.46 9.69 10.67
N SER A 118 -14.17 9.39 10.81
CA SER A 118 -13.10 10.40 10.82
C SER A 118 -12.96 11.08 9.47
N VAL A 119 -13.01 10.31 8.38
CA VAL A 119 -12.93 10.81 7.01
C VAL A 119 -14.14 11.69 6.69
N GLU A 120 -15.36 11.24 6.98
CA GLU A 120 -16.59 12.00 6.75
C GLU A 120 -16.59 13.31 7.54
N LYS A 121 -16.17 13.27 8.82
CA LYS A 121 -16.00 14.48 9.64
C LYS A 121 -14.98 15.43 9.02
N LYS A 122 -13.85 14.92 8.52
CA LYS A 122 -12.83 15.77 7.90
C LYS A 122 -13.37 16.42 6.63
N ILE A 123 -13.99 15.66 5.72
CA ILE A 123 -14.62 16.19 4.50
C ILE A 123 -15.63 17.29 4.84
N ALA A 124 -16.45 17.12 5.87
CA ALA A 124 -17.43 18.12 6.30
C ALA A 124 -16.81 19.45 6.79
N THR A 125 -15.51 19.47 7.12
CA THR A 125 -14.78 20.70 7.51
C THR A 125 -14.05 21.38 6.35
N LEU A 126 -13.96 20.73 5.19
CA LEU A 126 -13.25 21.27 4.03
C LEU A 126 -14.15 22.16 3.19
N ASP A 127 -13.53 23.13 2.51
CA ASP A 127 -14.21 23.93 1.51
C ASP A 127 -14.80 23.02 0.43
N GLN A 128 -16.07 23.26 0.08
CA GLN A 128 -16.76 22.41 -0.88
C GLN A 128 -16.14 22.56 -2.28
N ILE A 129 -15.68 21.43 -2.82
CA ILE A 129 -15.29 21.30 -4.22
C ILE A 129 -16.57 21.03 -5.02
N SER A 130 -16.73 21.66 -6.18
CA SER A 130 -17.93 21.42 -6.99
C SER A 130 -18.01 19.98 -7.49
N ASP A 131 -19.23 19.43 -7.62
CA ASP A 131 -19.46 18.08 -8.16
C ASP A 131 -18.79 17.87 -9.54
N LYS A 132 -18.74 18.94 -10.35
CA LYS A 132 -18.06 18.95 -11.64
C LYS A 132 -16.55 18.72 -11.48
N GLN A 133 -15.90 19.44 -10.57
CA GLN A 133 -14.47 19.27 -10.30
C GLN A 133 -14.17 17.87 -9.73
N ILE A 134 -15.00 17.37 -8.82
CA ILE A 134 -14.87 16.01 -8.29
C ILE A 134 -14.96 14.98 -9.42
N SER A 135 -15.94 15.13 -10.31
CA SER A 135 -16.13 14.21 -11.45
C SER A 135 -14.94 14.24 -12.40
N GLN A 136 -14.42 15.44 -12.72
CA GLN A 136 -13.21 15.59 -13.54
C GLN A 136 -11.98 14.92 -12.91
N PHE A 137 -11.80 15.05 -11.58
CA PHE A 137 -10.75 14.33 -10.88
C PHE A 137 -10.95 12.81 -10.94
N LYS A 138 -12.17 12.32 -10.75
CA LYS A 138 -12.48 10.88 -10.84
C LYS A 138 -12.15 10.32 -12.23
N GLU A 139 -12.51 11.03 -13.29
CA GLU A 139 -12.20 10.63 -14.68
C GLU A 139 -10.69 10.62 -14.95
N ALA A 140 -9.97 11.68 -14.55
CA ALA A 140 -8.52 11.76 -14.72
C ALA A 140 -7.77 10.70 -13.90
N LEU A 141 -8.23 10.41 -12.68
CA LEU A 141 -7.66 9.36 -11.84
C LEU A 141 -7.91 7.97 -12.44
N GLN A 142 -9.10 7.75 -12.99
CA GLN A 142 -9.46 6.49 -13.63
C GLN A 142 -8.60 6.20 -14.87
N SER A 143 -8.28 7.20 -15.69
CA SER A 143 -7.39 7.02 -16.85
C SER A 143 -5.96 6.64 -16.44
N LEU A 144 -5.52 7.04 -15.24
CA LEU A 144 -4.23 6.67 -14.65
C LEU A 144 -4.27 5.33 -13.89
N GLY A 145 -5.43 4.67 -13.81
CA GLY A 145 -5.63 3.38 -13.16
C GLY A 145 -5.94 3.47 -11.66
N VAL A 146 -6.21 4.67 -11.14
CA VAL A 146 -6.68 4.86 -9.77
C VAL A 146 -8.18 4.58 -9.71
N THR A 147 -8.59 3.75 -8.76
CA THR A 147 -9.98 3.37 -8.50
C THR A 147 -10.25 3.46 -7.01
N PRO A 148 -11.53 3.54 -6.58
CA PRO A 148 -11.86 3.50 -5.16
C PRO A 148 -11.28 2.28 -4.42
N GLU A 149 -11.11 1.15 -5.10
CA GLU A 149 -10.64 -0.09 -4.49
C GLU A 149 -9.10 -0.18 -4.35
N ASN A 150 -8.34 0.66 -5.05
CA ASN A 150 -6.88 0.59 -5.06
C ASN A 150 -6.18 1.88 -4.60
N THR A 151 -6.94 2.87 -4.11
CA THR A 151 -6.43 4.16 -3.59
C THR A 151 -5.25 4.02 -2.63
N TYR A 152 -5.19 2.95 -1.83
CA TYR A 152 -4.09 2.70 -0.90
C TYR A 152 -2.71 2.63 -1.58
N LEU A 153 -2.64 2.31 -2.88
CA LEU A 153 -1.38 2.30 -3.63
C LEU A 153 -0.83 3.70 -3.94
N PHE A 154 -1.66 4.74 -3.75
CA PHE A 154 -1.39 6.11 -4.16
C PHE A 154 -1.31 7.09 -2.98
N ILE A 155 -1.37 6.60 -1.75
CA ILE A 155 -1.17 7.40 -0.53
C ILE A 155 0.27 7.29 -0.04
N LYS A 156 0.68 8.23 0.83
CA LYS A 156 2.00 8.25 1.44
C LYS A 156 2.42 6.87 1.98
N GLY A 157 3.50 6.32 1.42
CA GLY A 157 3.93 4.94 1.66
C GLY A 157 4.18 4.61 3.13
N HIS A 158 4.82 5.51 3.88
CA HIS A 158 5.03 5.34 5.33
C HIS A 158 3.71 5.29 6.11
N THR A 159 2.73 6.10 5.73
CA THR A 159 1.41 6.09 6.39
C THR A 159 0.70 4.76 6.15
N LEU A 160 0.71 4.25 4.91
CA LEU A 160 0.18 2.92 4.60
C LEU A 160 0.91 1.84 5.39
N TYR A 161 2.24 1.83 5.34
CA TYR A 161 3.07 0.81 5.95
C TYR A 161 2.85 0.75 7.47
N GLU A 162 3.08 1.87 8.16
CA GLU A 162 3.13 1.93 9.62
C GLU A 162 1.74 2.02 10.25
N ASN A 163 0.85 2.81 9.66
CA ASN A 163 -0.42 3.18 10.28
C ASN A 163 -1.64 2.45 9.71
N VAL A 164 -1.44 1.56 8.74
CA VAL A 164 -2.51 0.73 8.17
C VAL A 164 -2.10 -0.74 8.18
N VAL A 165 -1.06 -1.10 7.43
CA VAL A 165 -0.67 -2.50 7.21
C VAL A 165 -0.12 -3.14 8.49
N CYS A 166 0.82 -2.48 9.16
CA CYS A 166 1.33 -2.95 10.45
C CYS A 166 0.24 -3.04 11.54
N MET A 167 -0.87 -2.33 11.40
CA MET A 167 -1.96 -2.33 12.37
C MET A 167 -2.78 -3.63 12.36
N PHE A 168 -2.78 -4.40 11.26
CA PHE A 168 -3.34 -5.75 11.23
C PHE A 168 -2.27 -6.86 11.17
N LEU A 169 -1.11 -6.62 10.55
CA LEU A 169 -0.07 -7.66 10.46
C LEU A 169 0.50 -8.06 11.83
N LYS A 170 0.84 -7.08 12.68
CA LYS A 170 1.41 -7.33 14.01
C LYS A 170 0.48 -8.13 14.93
N PRO A 171 -0.83 -7.81 15.08
CA PRO A 171 -1.72 -8.64 15.89
C PRO A 171 -1.91 -10.05 15.32
N ILE A 172 -1.99 -10.22 14.00
CA ILE A 172 -2.07 -11.54 13.35
C ILE A 172 -0.81 -12.38 13.65
N GLU A 173 0.38 -11.80 13.47
CA GLU A 173 1.66 -12.45 13.79
C GLU A 173 1.71 -12.92 15.25
N ARG A 174 1.33 -12.04 16.19
CA ARG A 174 1.31 -12.39 17.63
C ARG A 174 0.32 -13.52 17.92
N TYR A 175 -0.86 -13.49 17.31
CA TYR A 175 -1.86 -14.54 17.47
C TYR A 175 -1.33 -15.90 16.98
N LEU A 176 -0.81 -15.97 15.74
CA LEU A 176 -0.29 -17.20 15.15
C LEU A 176 0.90 -17.76 15.94
N ARG A 177 1.81 -16.88 16.38
CA ARG A 177 2.93 -17.29 17.26
C ARG A 177 2.44 -17.88 18.57
N SER A 178 1.51 -17.20 19.24
CA SER A 178 0.94 -17.68 20.50
C SER A 178 0.25 -19.03 20.33
N LYS A 179 -0.55 -19.19 19.27
CA LYS A 179 -1.20 -20.45 18.90
C LYS A 179 -0.18 -21.57 18.69
N GLN A 180 0.88 -21.32 17.93
CA GLN A 180 1.92 -22.33 17.68
C GLN A 180 2.67 -22.72 18.96
N PHE A 181 3.02 -21.75 19.82
CA PHE A 181 3.64 -22.06 21.11
C PHE A 181 2.72 -22.90 22.00
N LYS A 182 1.41 -22.64 21.99
CA LYS A 182 0.42 -23.43 22.71
C LYS A 182 0.34 -24.86 22.15
N GLN A 183 0.27 -25.03 20.83
CA GLN A 183 0.27 -26.36 20.19
C GLN A 183 1.51 -27.18 20.52
N ILE A 184 2.71 -26.57 20.50
CA ILE A 184 3.96 -27.25 20.92
C ILE A 184 3.85 -27.76 22.37
N SER A 185 3.18 -26.99 23.24
CA SER A 185 2.99 -27.32 24.66
C SER A 185 1.99 -28.46 24.87
N GLU A 186 0.97 -28.54 24.03
CA GLU A 186 -0.11 -29.54 24.12
C GLU A 186 0.30 -30.88 23.51
N LEU A 187 1.19 -30.87 22.50
CA LEU A 187 1.65 -32.07 21.78
C LEU A 187 2.91 -32.73 22.37
N LYS A 188 3.34 -32.31 23.56
CA LYS A 188 4.60 -32.77 24.19
C LYS A 188 4.46 -34.18 24.77
N LYS A 189 5.54 -34.97 24.73
CA LYS A 189 5.67 -36.21 25.52
C LYS A 189 6.21 -35.91 26.92
N ASP A 190 7.17 -34.99 27.02
CA ASP A 190 7.74 -34.47 28.26
C ASP A 190 8.07 -32.96 28.16
N ASP A 191 8.46 -32.35 29.29
CA ASP A 191 8.72 -30.90 29.37
C ASP A 191 10.02 -30.44 28.70
N GLU A 192 11.01 -31.33 28.57
CA GLU A 192 12.29 -31.03 27.90
C GLU A 192 12.07 -30.93 26.39
N GLU A 193 11.36 -31.89 25.80
CA GLU A 193 10.98 -31.87 24.38
C GLU A 193 10.19 -30.61 24.02
N ALA A 194 9.23 -30.22 24.86
CA ALA A 194 8.45 -29.00 24.64
C ALA A 194 9.36 -27.77 24.63
N THR A 195 10.31 -27.70 25.56
CA THR A 195 11.24 -26.58 25.68
C THR A 195 12.14 -26.47 24.46
N ASP A 196 12.70 -27.58 24.00
CA ASP A 196 13.55 -27.63 22.82
C ASP A 196 12.81 -27.23 21.55
N ARG A 197 11.60 -27.77 21.33
CA ARG A 197 10.77 -27.39 20.18
C ARG A 197 10.38 -25.92 20.19
N ARG A 198 10.04 -25.35 21.36
CA ARG A 198 9.76 -23.90 21.47
C ARG A 198 11.00 -23.07 21.13
N ASN A 199 12.17 -23.47 21.62
CA ASN A 199 13.43 -22.79 21.33
C ASN A 199 13.79 -22.86 19.84
N GLN A 200 13.59 -24.02 19.21
CA GLN A 200 13.79 -24.19 17.77
C GLN A 200 12.84 -23.28 16.98
N TYR A 201 11.55 -23.32 17.27
CA TYR A 201 10.57 -22.47 16.61
C TYR A 201 10.92 -20.98 16.76
N LYS A 202 11.24 -20.54 17.98
CA LYS A 202 11.64 -19.15 18.26
C LYS A 202 12.85 -18.70 17.44
N LYS A 203 13.84 -19.57 17.23
CA LYS A 203 15.03 -19.28 16.40
C LYS A 203 14.70 -19.17 14.90
N SER A 204 13.64 -19.82 14.45
CA SER A 204 13.21 -19.80 13.04
C SER A 204 12.27 -18.64 12.71
N LEU A 205 11.76 -17.91 13.72
CA LEU A 205 10.90 -16.76 13.51
C LEU A 205 11.67 -15.57 12.93
N ILE A 206 11.04 -14.84 12.02
CA ILE A 206 11.57 -13.61 11.43
C ILE A 206 10.64 -12.46 11.80
N ASP A 207 11.21 -11.32 12.16
CA ASP A 207 10.44 -10.10 12.42
C ASP A 207 9.55 -9.73 11.22
N ILE A 208 8.24 -9.56 11.44
CA ILE A 208 7.30 -9.32 10.34
C ILE A 208 7.55 -8.01 9.60
N GLU A 209 8.04 -6.97 10.27
CA GLU A 209 8.41 -5.73 9.59
C GLU A 209 9.65 -5.91 8.73
N PHE A 210 10.62 -6.70 9.18
CA PHE A 210 11.75 -7.08 8.35
C PHE A 210 11.30 -7.85 7.11
N VAL A 211 10.37 -8.80 7.23
CA VAL A 211 9.80 -9.52 6.09
C VAL A 211 9.06 -8.56 5.14
N LEU A 212 8.20 -7.70 5.67
CA LEU A 212 7.44 -6.72 4.89
C LEU A 212 8.35 -5.74 4.14
N ARG A 213 9.41 -5.23 4.79
CA ARG A 213 10.39 -4.33 4.18
C ARG A 213 11.10 -4.93 2.96
N HIS A 214 11.25 -6.25 2.94
CA HIS A 214 11.89 -7.02 1.86
C HIS A 214 10.88 -7.80 1.02
N ASN A 215 9.59 -7.47 1.12
CA ASN A 215 8.57 -8.10 0.30
C ASN A 215 8.69 -7.63 -1.16
N THR A 216 8.79 -8.58 -2.08
CA THR A 216 8.90 -8.34 -3.53
C THR A 216 7.78 -9.01 -4.33
N ASN A 217 6.78 -9.61 -3.65
CA ASN A 217 5.73 -10.40 -4.28
C ASN A 217 4.60 -9.52 -4.85
N TYR A 218 4.94 -8.59 -5.74
CA TYR A 218 4.01 -7.63 -6.35
C TYR A 218 4.09 -7.61 -7.89
N TYR A 219 4.59 -8.70 -8.50
CA TYR A 219 4.78 -8.80 -9.95
C TYR A 219 3.46 -8.81 -10.73
N ASP A 220 2.38 -9.27 -10.11
CA ASP A 220 1.02 -9.30 -10.65
C ASP A 220 0.26 -7.98 -10.49
N CYS A 221 0.77 -7.06 -9.66
CA CYS A 221 0.26 -5.71 -9.52
C CYS A 221 0.24 -4.98 -10.88
N PHE A 222 -0.88 -4.33 -11.20
CA PHE A 222 -1.05 -3.65 -12.48
C PHE A 222 -0.03 -2.53 -12.72
N LEU A 223 0.40 -1.84 -11.65
CA LEU A 223 1.43 -0.79 -11.73
C LEU A 223 2.81 -1.38 -12.00
N MET A 224 3.12 -2.56 -11.44
CA MET A 224 4.37 -3.26 -11.76
C MET A 224 4.39 -3.74 -13.21
N LYS A 225 3.26 -4.26 -13.72
CA LYS A 225 3.10 -4.60 -15.14
C LYS A 225 3.32 -3.39 -16.05
N LYS A 226 2.87 -2.20 -15.63
CA LYS A 226 3.14 -0.95 -16.34
C LYS A 226 4.64 -0.64 -16.39
N ILE A 227 5.35 -0.71 -15.25
CA ILE A 227 6.82 -0.53 -15.21
C ILE A 227 7.53 -1.49 -16.15
N LEU A 228 7.15 -2.77 -16.14
CA LEU A 228 7.73 -3.78 -17.02
C LEU A 228 7.47 -3.45 -18.50
N SER A 229 6.27 -3.00 -18.85
CA SER A 229 5.95 -2.54 -20.20
C SER A 229 6.81 -1.35 -20.61
N ASP A 230 7.02 -0.38 -19.72
CA ASP A 230 7.81 0.81 -20.01
C ASP A 230 9.31 0.44 -20.20
N ILE A 231 9.82 -0.54 -19.44
CA ILE A 231 11.17 -1.09 -19.63
C ILE A 231 11.32 -1.79 -20.98
N GLU A 232 10.34 -2.59 -21.40
CA GLU A 232 10.38 -3.26 -22.71
C GLU A 232 10.28 -2.28 -23.88
N ASN A 233 9.44 -1.24 -23.75
CA ASN A 233 9.36 -0.14 -24.72
C ASN A 233 10.71 0.57 -24.85
N TYR A 234 11.36 0.89 -23.72
CA TYR A 234 12.68 1.51 -23.69
C TYR A 234 13.75 0.66 -24.40
N LYS A 235 13.78 -0.66 -24.14
CA LYS A 235 14.71 -1.57 -24.81
C LYS A 235 14.50 -1.57 -26.33
N THR A 236 13.25 -1.60 -26.77
CA THR A 236 12.89 -1.64 -28.20
C THR A 236 13.28 -0.34 -28.94
N MET A 237 13.06 0.82 -28.31
CA MET A 237 13.47 2.11 -28.86
C MET A 237 14.99 2.21 -29.04
N ASN A 238 15.78 1.71 -28.08
CA ASN A 238 17.23 1.75 -28.16
C ASN A 238 17.81 0.72 -29.15
N PHE A 239 17.18 -0.45 -29.29
CA PHE A 239 17.54 -1.43 -30.31
C PHE A 239 17.29 -0.89 -31.73
N SER A 240 16.23 -0.11 -31.93
CA SER A 240 15.92 0.48 -33.23
C SER A 240 16.90 1.60 -33.61
N ARG A 241 17.41 2.35 -32.62
CA ARG A 241 18.45 3.37 -32.82
C ARG A 241 19.82 2.78 -33.13
N SER A 242 20.22 1.68 -32.49
CA SER A 242 21.53 1.06 -32.75
C SER A 242 21.66 0.42 -34.14
N VAL A 243 20.54 -0.03 -34.73
CA VAL A 243 20.51 -0.58 -36.10
C VAL A 243 20.45 0.55 -37.15
N GLY A 244 19.79 1.67 -36.84
CA GLY A 244 19.70 2.84 -37.73
C GLY A 244 21.02 3.61 -37.92
N GLU A 245 21.96 3.52 -36.99
CA GLU A 245 23.30 4.14 -37.10
C GLU A 245 24.30 3.30 -37.94
N THR A 246 23.91 2.10 -38.38
CA THR A 246 24.73 1.24 -39.25
C THR A 246 24.35 1.28 -40.74
N SER A 247 23.54 2.27 -41.15
CA SER A 247 23.08 2.47 -42.54
C SER A 247 23.74 3.68 -43.21
#